data_AF-A0A3L8NXC2-F1
#
_entry.id   AF-A0A3L8NXC2-F1
#
_cell.length_a   1.000
_cell.length_b   1.000
_cell.length_c   1.000
_cell.angle_alpha   90.00
_cell.angle_beta   90.00
_cell.angle_gamma   90.00
#
_symmetry.space_group_name_H-M   'P 1'
#
loop_
_entity.id
_entity.type
_entity.pdbx_description
1 polymer ?
#
loop_
_entity_poly.entity_id
_entity_poly.type
_entity_poly.pdbx_seq_one_letter_code
_entity_poly.pdbx_strand_id
1 'polypeptide(L)'
;MRSRWRMPLATLAVGVVSGVVGIVLVLVLHLVQHTAFGYTENDFLYGVLHASPLRRVLAPTLGGVLVGLGWWWQRRRWSTDDVSVTRALRDTEHRMPIRPTVVDALLQVVAVGVGASLGREGAPRQAAAAVAGWLGERLRLTTCQRRTLLACGAGAGLAAVYNVPLAGAVFTLETLLVSLALRDVAAAVVTSAVATLVTWPVLGNHPTYQVGPIGFSWSVLVWAVPMGVAAGALGVGFERLMTLARTHRATGRATLVATPLAFATVGAAAVAFPQLPGNGKGPAELAFVGGLGLLLAAVLVLLKPLATAVCLAGGAIGGLLTPALATGALAGLVGGRLWQQLWPGVPLGAFAIVGAAAVLAATQRAPLTALVITWELVRTGYALLPALVVAVALALAVAHWLGRTRRSRMERVRPSLYEHAGGKQAFLRLSRAMNVRCLADPELRHAFLRTGHPQHDERLAAYWAEVLGGPPAYTGEHGGDQTTLVRMHAGEHEPDEWRQRFVDCFVAALDDAELPDDPDFRAAMRAYMEWAVTGVNAYPESKDDVPEDLAMPRWGWDGLVSPPASLR
;
A
#
# COMPACT_ATOMS: atom_id res chain seq x y z
N MET A 1 -17.77 33.43 -1.31
CA MET A 1 -16.35 33.32 -1.77
C MET A 1 -16.30 32.81 -3.20
N ARG A 2 -15.63 33.53 -4.11
CA ARG A 2 -15.43 33.13 -5.52
C ARG A 2 -14.77 31.74 -5.58
N SER A 3 -15.21 30.85 -6.47
CA SER A 3 -14.81 29.42 -6.49
C SER A 3 -13.29 29.17 -6.54
N ARG A 4 -12.52 30.13 -7.08
CA ARG A 4 -11.06 30.06 -7.24
C ARG A 4 -10.26 29.97 -5.92
N TRP A 5 -10.81 30.44 -4.79
CA TRP A 5 -10.09 30.47 -3.50
C TRP A 5 -10.33 29.24 -2.61
N ARG A 6 -11.29 28.38 -2.97
CA ARG A 6 -11.68 27.26 -2.09
C ARG A 6 -10.57 26.22 -1.94
N MET A 7 -9.92 25.85 -3.04
CA MET A 7 -8.86 24.84 -3.02
C MET A 7 -7.59 25.33 -2.29
N PRO A 8 -7.03 26.53 -2.57
CA PRO A 8 -5.88 27.02 -1.81
C PRO A 8 -6.13 27.15 -0.31
N LEU A 9 -7.32 27.63 0.09
CA LEU A 9 -7.70 27.72 1.49
C LEU A 9 -7.82 26.32 2.12
N ALA A 10 -8.40 25.36 1.40
CA ALA A 10 -8.50 23.98 1.85
C ALA A 10 -7.12 23.35 2.06
N THR A 11 -6.18 23.56 1.14
CA THR A 11 -4.79 23.10 1.24
C THR A 11 -4.12 23.64 2.50
N LEU A 12 -4.20 24.95 2.77
CA LEU A 12 -3.64 25.55 3.99
C LEU A 12 -4.30 25.01 5.25
N ALA A 13 -5.64 24.94 5.28
CA ALA A 13 -6.39 24.42 6.42
C ALA A 13 -6.05 22.96 6.71
N VAL A 14 -5.94 22.11 5.67
CA VAL A 14 -5.55 20.71 5.83
C VAL A 14 -4.13 20.58 6.33
N GLY A 15 -3.18 21.41 5.86
CA GLY A 15 -1.84 21.47 6.42
C GLY A 15 -1.86 21.74 7.92
N VAL A 16 -2.54 22.81 8.35
CA VAL A 16 -2.65 23.18 9.76
C VAL A 16 -3.27 22.07 10.60
N VAL A 17 -4.42 21.54 10.17
CA VAL A 17 -5.13 20.52 10.95
C VAL A 17 -4.37 19.19 10.97
N SER A 18 -3.69 18.81 9.88
CA SER A 18 -2.83 17.61 9.86
C SER A 18 -1.65 17.75 10.80
N GLY A 19 -1.07 18.96 10.90
CA GLY A 19 -0.03 19.27 11.89
C GLY A 19 -0.53 19.10 13.33
N VAL A 20 -1.70 19.65 13.66
CA VAL A 20 -2.33 19.49 14.98
C VAL A 20 -2.64 18.03 15.29
N VAL A 21 -3.19 17.28 14.34
CA VAL A 21 -3.41 15.83 14.46
C VAL A 21 -2.09 15.11 14.74
N GLY A 22 -1.02 15.46 14.03
CA GLY A 22 0.32 14.92 14.26
C GLY A 22 0.83 15.19 15.68
N ILE A 23 0.69 16.43 16.18
CA ILE A 23 1.06 16.80 17.56
C ILE A 23 0.31 15.94 18.56
N VAL A 24 -1.03 15.88 18.46
CA VAL A 24 -1.86 15.13 19.41
C VAL A 24 -1.47 13.65 19.43
N LEU A 25 -1.32 13.03 18.26
CA LEU A 25 -0.95 11.62 18.18
C LEU A 25 0.45 11.33 18.72
N VAL A 26 1.42 12.24 18.51
CA VAL A 26 2.77 12.09 19.09
C VAL A 26 2.75 12.27 20.61
N LEU A 27 1.99 13.23 21.14
CA LEU A 27 1.86 13.41 22.58
C LEU A 27 1.18 12.21 23.24
N VAL A 28 0.13 11.64 22.62
CA VAL A 28 -0.50 10.40 23.09
C VAL A 28 0.50 9.25 23.03
N LEU A 29 1.30 9.14 21.97
CA LEU A 29 2.35 8.11 21.88
C LEU A 29 3.33 8.23 23.06
N HIS A 30 3.89 9.42 23.30
CA HIS A 30 4.85 9.64 24.40
C HIS A 30 4.21 9.35 25.77
N LEU A 31 2.98 9.79 26.00
CA LEU A 31 2.25 9.51 27.23
C LEU A 31 2.11 8.00 27.48
N VAL A 32 1.70 7.24 26.45
CA VAL A 32 1.55 5.78 26.55
C VAL A 32 2.92 5.13 26.80
N GLN A 33 3.98 5.58 26.11
CA GLN A 33 5.32 5.05 26.30
C GLN A 33 5.86 5.29 27.71
N HIS A 34 5.77 6.53 28.21
CA HIS A 34 6.20 6.93 29.55
C HIS A 34 5.46 6.15 30.64
N THR A 35 4.15 5.99 30.49
CA THR A 35 3.32 5.23 31.46
C THR A 35 3.59 3.73 31.38
N ALA A 36 3.70 3.15 30.18
CA ALA A 36 3.94 1.73 29.97
C ALA A 36 5.30 1.28 30.54
N PHE A 37 6.38 2.03 30.30
CA PHE A 37 7.74 1.63 30.66
C PHE A 37 8.35 2.37 31.85
N GLY A 38 7.72 3.47 32.31
CA GLY A 38 8.05 4.12 33.58
C GLY A 38 9.24 5.05 33.53
N TYR A 39 9.34 5.80 32.45
CA TYR A 39 10.38 6.80 32.24
C TYR A 39 9.71 8.13 31.90
N THR A 40 10.38 9.24 32.20
CA THR A 40 9.85 10.60 32.00
C THR A 40 10.66 11.40 30.98
N GLU A 41 11.94 11.06 30.81
CA GLU A 41 12.90 11.72 29.95
C GLU A 41 13.63 10.68 29.10
N ASN A 42 14.20 11.11 27.97
CA ASN A 42 14.87 10.30 26.94
C ASN A 42 13.90 9.59 25.97
N ASP A 43 14.47 8.76 25.11
CA ASP A 43 13.75 8.06 24.06
C ASP A 43 13.11 6.75 24.55
N PHE A 44 12.28 6.17 23.69
CA PHE A 44 11.57 4.94 24.01
C PHE A 44 12.50 3.75 24.31
N LEU A 45 13.62 3.65 23.59
CA LEU A 45 14.57 2.57 23.78
C LEU A 45 15.22 2.65 25.18
N TYR A 46 15.59 3.84 25.63
CA TYR A 46 16.06 4.08 26.99
C TYR A 46 15.03 3.59 28.01
N GLY A 47 13.75 3.92 27.83
CA GLY A 47 12.66 3.47 28.69
C GLY A 47 12.55 1.95 28.78
N VAL A 48 12.62 1.24 27.64
CA VAL A 48 12.56 -0.23 27.61
C VAL A 48 13.80 -0.84 28.28
N LEU A 49 15.00 -0.29 28.03
CA LEU A 49 16.25 -0.77 28.63
C LEU A 49 16.25 -0.67 30.16
N HIS A 50 15.69 0.39 30.72
CA HIS A 50 15.66 0.60 32.18
C HIS A 50 14.41 0.01 32.86
N ALA A 51 13.42 -0.43 32.09
CA ALA A 51 12.28 -1.17 32.62
C ALA A 51 12.71 -2.57 33.12
N SER A 52 12.13 -3.00 34.24
CA SER A 52 12.33 -4.35 34.78
C SER A 52 11.86 -5.43 33.79
N PRO A 53 12.45 -6.64 33.80
CA PRO A 53 12.02 -7.73 32.92
C PRO A 53 10.52 -8.01 32.98
N LEU A 54 9.95 -7.95 34.20
CA LEU A 54 8.51 -8.12 34.41
C LEU A 54 7.70 -7.02 33.68
N ARG A 55 8.13 -5.75 33.78
CA ARG A 55 7.44 -4.63 33.12
C ARG A 55 7.53 -4.73 31.60
N ARG A 56 8.65 -5.20 31.05
CA ARG A 56 8.83 -5.43 29.60
C ARG A 56 7.84 -6.46 29.04
N VAL A 57 7.33 -7.38 29.88
CA VAL A 57 6.29 -8.33 29.50
C VAL A 57 4.90 -7.77 29.80
N LEU A 58 4.65 -7.34 31.04
CA LEU A 58 3.33 -6.91 31.49
C LEU A 58 2.78 -5.72 30.72
N ALA A 59 3.61 -4.72 30.41
CA ALA A 59 3.15 -3.51 29.75
C ALA A 59 2.61 -3.80 28.33
N PRO A 60 3.34 -4.51 27.44
CA PRO A 60 2.78 -4.98 26.19
C PRO A 60 1.56 -5.89 26.37
N THR A 61 1.55 -6.82 27.34
CA THR A 61 0.42 -7.74 27.54
C THR A 61 -0.87 -7.00 27.91
N LEU A 62 -0.80 -6.11 28.91
CA LEU A 62 -1.95 -5.30 29.34
C LEU A 62 -2.39 -4.34 28.24
N GLY A 63 -1.44 -3.72 27.55
CA GLY A 63 -1.71 -2.92 26.37
C GLY A 63 -2.41 -3.71 25.27
N GLY A 64 -2.00 -4.97 25.05
CA GLY A 64 -2.61 -5.90 24.11
C GLY A 64 -4.05 -6.26 24.46
N VAL A 65 -4.39 -6.37 25.75
CA VAL A 65 -5.78 -6.55 26.21
C VAL A 65 -6.61 -5.32 25.88
N LEU A 66 -6.09 -4.12 26.19
CA LEU A 66 -6.79 -2.86 25.92
C LEU A 66 -7.05 -2.65 24.42
N VAL A 67 -6.02 -2.78 23.57
CA VAL A 67 -6.19 -2.57 22.12
C VAL A 67 -6.91 -3.72 21.44
N GLY A 68 -6.74 -4.95 21.93
CA GLY A 68 -7.49 -6.13 21.46
C GLY A 68 -8.99 -5.97 21.70
N LEU A 69 -9.38 -5.51 22.89
CA LEU A 69 -10.77 -5.16 23.22
C LEU A 69 -11.27 -4.00 22.35
N GLY A 70 -10.46 -2.95 22.19
CA GLY A 70 -10.78 -1.80 21.36
C GLY A 70 -11.08 -2.16 19.90
N TRP A 71 -10.19 -2.91 19.26
CA TRP A 71 -10.38 -3.34 17.87
C TRP A 71 -11.53 -4.34 17.72
N TRP A 72 -11.70 -5.25 18.68
CA TRP A 72 -12.85 -6.15 18.68
C TRP A 72 -14.18 -5.39 18.75
N TRP A 73 -14.28 -4.40 19.65
CA TRP A 73 -15.47 -3.56 19.80
C TRP A 73 -15.72 -2.72 18.55
N GLN A 74 -14.67 -2.11 18.00
CA GLN A 74 -14.75 -1.28 16.81
C GLN A 74 -15.23 -2.09 15.59
N ARG A 75 -14.67 -3.28 15.37
CA ARG A 75 -15.00 -4.15 14.22
C ARG A 75 -16.40 -4.75 14.28
N ARG A 76 -17.06 -4.71 15.44
CA ARG A 76 -18.49 -5.05 15.55
C ARG A 76 -19.41 -3.95 15.02
N ARG A 77 -18.91 -2.71 14.93
CA ARG A 77 -19.70 -1.54 14.56
C ARG A 77 -19.33 -0.98 13.19
N TRP A 78 -18.08 -1.15 12.76
CA TRP A 78 -17.55 -0.60 11.51
C TRP A 78 -16.61 -1.61 10.84
N SER A 79 -16.54 -1.57 9.51
CA SER A 79 -15.59 -2.36 8.74
C SER A 79 -14.18 -1.77 8.87
N THR A 80 -13.15 -2.62 8.80
CA THR A 80 -11.76 -2.15 8.68
C THR A 80 -11.50 -1.39 7.39
N ASP A 81 -12.33 -1.63 6.37
CA ASP A 81 -12.20 -0.95 5.08
C ASP A 81 -12.70 0.50 5.14
N ASP A 82 -13.60 0.83 6.08
CA ASP A 82 -14.17 2.18 6.22
C ASP A 82 -13.11 3.23 6.57
N VAL A 83 -11.99 2.80 7.16
CA VAL A 83 -10.88 3.66 7.59
C VAL A 83 -9.67 3.59 6.64
N SER A 84 -9.83 2.97 5.47
CA SER A 84 -8.76 2.79 4.51
C SER A 84 -8.61 4.02 3.59
N VAL A 85 -7.46 4.68 3.66
CA VAL A 85 -7.11 5.80 2.76
C VAL A 85 -7.08 5.33 1.30
N THR A 86 -6.55 4.14 1.02
CA THR A 86 -6.45 3.63 -0.36
C THR A 86 -7.83 3.32 -0.94
N ARG A 87 -8.78 2.82 -0.14
CA ARG A 87 -10.16 2.62 -0.57
C ARG A 87 -10.83 3.96 -0.89
N ALA A 88 -10.71 4.93 0.00
CA ALA A 88 -11.26 6.28 -0.20
C ALA A 88 -10.66 7.04 -1.40
N LEU A 89 -9.47 6.67 -1.85
CA LEU A 89 -8.88 7.21 -3.08
C LEU A 89 -9.40 6.49 -4.33
N ARG A 90 -9.67 5.18 -4.25
CA ARG A 90 -10.17 4.37 -5.39
C ARG A 90 -11.65 4.57 -5.65
N ASP A 91 -12.44 4.56 -4.58
CA ASP A 91 -13.88 4.74 -4.62
C ASP A 91 -14.23 6.18 -4.26
N THR A 92 -14.67 6.94 -5.25
CA THR A 92 -15.00 8.37 -5.10
C THR A 92 -16.27 8.64 -4.30
N GLU A 93 -17.16 7.64 -4.18
CA GLU A 93 -18.37 7.72 -3.37
C GLU A 93 -18.09 7.34 -1.91
N HIS A 94 -17.03 6.57 -1.66
CA HIS A 94 -16.63 6.17 -0.33
C HIS A 94 -16.06 7.35 0.49
N ARG A 95 -16.65 7.55 1.68
CA ARG A 95 -16.25 8.60 2.61
C ARG A 95 -15.70 7.99 3.89
N MET A 96 -14.50 8.44 4.29
CA MET A 96 -13.90 8.01 5.55
C MET A 96 -14.67 8.60 6.74
N PRO A 97 -15.28 7.78 7.61
CA PRO A 97 -16.04 8.28 8.74
C PRO A 97 -15.09 8.70 9.87
N ILE A 98 -15.14 9.98 10.28
CA ILE A 98 -14.19 10.56 11.25
C ILE A 98 -14.11 9.75 12.55
N ARG A 99 -15.25 9.40 13.14
CA ARG A 99 -15.30 8.72 14.46
C ARG A 99 -14.55 7.38 14.44
N PRO A 100 -14.87 6.40 13.58
CA PRO A 100 -14.11 5.16 13.52
C PRO A 100 -12.66 5.38 13.09
N THR A 101 -12.37 6.33 12.20
CA THR A 101 -10.97 6.59 11.81
C THR A 101 -10.13 7.10 12.98
N VAL A 102 -10.64 8.04 13.77
CA VAL A 102 -9.94 8.57 14.96
C VAL A 102 -9.76 7.49 16.02
N VAL A 103 -10.79 6.66 16.27
CA VAL A 103 -10.68 5.54 17.21
C VAL A 103 -9.62 4.55 16.74
N ASP A 104 -9.60 4.16 15.47
CA ASP A 104 -8.58 3.23 14.95
C ASP A 104 -7.17 3.82 15.06
N ALA A 105 -7.01 5.10 14.70
CA ALA A 105 -5.74 5.80 14.80
C ALA A 105 -5.22 5.85 16.25
N LEU A 106 -6.09 6.12 17.22
CA LEU A 106 -5.71 6.10 18.64
C LEU A 106 -5.32 4.69 19.11
N LEU A 107 -6.07 3.66 18.73
CA LEU A 107 -5.74 2.26 19.07
C LEU A 107 -4.38 1.84 18.50
N GLN A 108 -4.06 2.23 17.26
CA GLN A 108 -2.75 1.99 16.66
C GLN A 108 -1.63 2.72 17.43
N VAL A 109 -1.81 3.99 17.80
CA VAL A 109 -0.82 4.74 18.58
C VAL A 109 -0.60 4.12 19.95
N VAL A 110 -1.67 3.74 20.64
CA VAL A 110 -1.59 3.05 21.93
C VAL A 110 -0.85 1.72 21.76
N ALA A 111 -1.17 0.93 20.73
CA ALA A 111 -0.51 -0.34 20.45
C ALA A 111 1.01 -0.16 20.26
N VAL A 112 1.43 0.82 19.46
CA VAL A 112 2.86 1.10 19.29
C VAL A 112 3.50 1.59 20.60
N GLY A 113 2.80 2.45 21.35
CA GLY A 113 3.30 3.02 22.60
C GLY A 113 3.51 1.98 23.71
N VAL A 114 2.63 0.98 23.82
CA VAL A 114 2.79 -0.13 24.78
C VAL A 114 3.83 -1.17 24.34
N GLY A 115 4.43 -1.00 23.16
CA GLY A 115 5.55 -1.82 22.69
C GLY A 115 5.22 -2.81 21.58
N ALA A 116 4.04 -2.76 20.95
CA ALA A 116 3.78 -3.56 19.76
C ALA A 116 4.79 -3.23 18.66
N SER A 117 5.31 -4.27 18.00
CA SER A 117 6.30 -4.12 16.92
C SER A 117 5.62 -3.68 15.63
N LEU A 118 5.14 -2.43 15.57
CA LEU A 118 4.41 -1.89 14.43
C LEU A 118 4.79 -0.41 14.18
N GLY A 119 4.72 0.02 12.94
CA GLY A 119 4.93 1.41 12.54
C GLY A 119 3.82 2.33 13.04
N ARG A 120 4.18 3.56 13.44
CA ARG A 120 3.24 4.60 13.91
C ARG A 120 2.71 5.50 12.80
N GLU A 121 3.05 5.24 11.54
CA GLU A 121 2.67 6.05 10.38
C GLU A 121 1.26 5.79 9.85
N GLY A 122 0.61 4.68 10.24
CA GLY A 122 -0.76 4.38 9.83
C GLY A 122 -1.76 5.40 10.37
N ALA A 123 -1.79 5.52 11.70
CA ALA A 123 -2.66 6.41 12.45
C ALA A 123 -2.71 7.88 11.95
N PRO A 124 -1.59 8.61 11.84
CA PRO A 124 -1.63 10.00 11.40
C PRO A 124 -2.06 10.14 9.95
N ARG A 125 -1.68 9.21 9.06
CA ARG A 125 -2.13 9.23 7.66
C ARG A 125 -3.66 9.09 7.57
N GLN A 126 -4.23 8.14 8.30
CA GLN A 126 -5.67 7.90 8.30
C GLN A 126 -6.44 9.06 8.94
N ALA A 127 -6.04 9.51 10.13
CA ALA A 127 -6.70 10.59 10.84
C ALA A 127 -6.67 11.90 10.03
N ALA A 128 -5.51 12.26 9.46
CA ALA A 128 -5.38 13.45 8.64
C ALA A 128 -6.17 13.34 7.32
N ALA A 129 -6.18 12.17 6.67
CA ALA A 129 -6.98 11.93 5.46
C ALA A 129 -8.50 12.08 5.72
N ALA A 130 -9.01 11.52 6.82
CA ALA A 130 -10.44 11.63 7.17
C ALA A 130 -10.85 13.08 7.42
N VAL A 131 -10.02 13.84 8.12
CA VAL A 131 -10.29 15.26 8.37
C VAL A 131 -10.17 16.09 7.08
N ALA A 132 -9.22 15.78 6.21
CA ALA A 132 -9.09 16.42 4.90
C ALA A 132 -10.32 16.15 4.01
N GLY A 133 -10.82 14.91 3.99
CA GLY A 133 -12.04 14.54 3.29
C GLY A 133 -13.26 15.33 3.79
N TRP A 134 -13.42 15.43 5.11
CA TRP A 134 -14.50 16.20 5.74
C TRP A 134 -14.41 17.71 5.47
N LEU A 135 -13.21 18.29 5.52
CA LEU A 135 -13.00 19.71 5.16
C LEU A 135 -13.35 19.96 3.69
N GLY A 136 -12.97 19.03 2.79
CA GLY A 136 -13.30 19.12 1.37
C GLY A 136 -14.82 19.12 1.11
N GLU A 137 -15.59 18.37 1.88
CA GLU A 137 -17.05 18.39 1.84
C GLU A 137 -17.63 19.71 2.31
N ARG A 138 -17.18 20.20 3.47
CA ARG A 138 -17.60 21.47 4.07
C ARG A 138 -17.37 22.64 3.12
N LEU A 139 -16.25 22.63 2.40
CA LEU A 139 -15.87 23.65 1.42
C LEU A 139 -16.51 23.46 0.03
N ARG A 140 -17.33 22.41 -0.15
CA ARG A 140 -18.01 22.07 -1.41
C ARG A 140 -17.02 22.00 -2.58
N LEU A 141 -15.92 21.28 -2.38
CA LEU A 141 -14.92 20.99 -3.41
C LEU A 141 -15.44 19.89 -4.36
N THR A 142 -14.94 19.88 -5.60
CA THR A 142 -15.27 18.82 -6.56
C THR A 142 -14.66 17.48 -6.14
N THR A 143 -15.18 16.37 -6.67
CA THR A 143 -14.69 15.01 -6.37
C THR A 143 -13.19 14.86 -6.62
N CYS A 144 -12.70 15.39 -7.75
CA CYS A 144 -11.27 15.41 -8.06
C CYS A 144 -10.45 16.21 -7.04
N GLN A 145 -10.90 17.42 -6.67
CA GLN A 145 -10.23 18.25 -5.66
C GLN A 145 -10.21 17.57 -4.28
N ARG A 146 -11.31 16.92 -3.90
CA ARG A 146 -11.42 16.16 -2.64
C ARG A 146 -10.46 14.99 -2.61
N ARG A 147 -10.32 14.25 -3.72
CA ARG A 147 -9.37 13.14 -3.84
C ARG A 147 -7.92 13.63 -3.67
N THR A 148 -7.53 14.72 -4.35
CA THR A 148 -6.22 15.35 -4.17
C THR A 148 -6.00 15.77 -2.72
N LEU A 149 -6.99 16.44 -2.11
CA LEU A 149 -6.88 16.95 -0.76
C LEU A 149 -6.81 15.83 0.30
N LEU A 150 -7.55 14.73 0.11
CA LEU A 150 -7.51 13.55 0.97
C LEU A 150 -6.13 12.89 0.93
N ALA A 151 -5.54 12.72 -0.26
CA ALA A 151 -4.18 12.20 -0.40
C ALA A 151 -3.15 13.13 0.24
N CYS A 152 -3.28 14.45 0.01
CA CYS A 152 -2.42 15.47 0.63
C CYS A 152 -2.52 15.43 2.17
N GLY A 153 -3.73 15.25 2.73
CA GLY A 153 -3.92 15.06 4.16
C GLY A 153 -3.17 13.84 4.70
N ALA A 154 -3.25 12.71 4.00
CA ALA A 154 -2.48 11.52 4.37
C ALA A 154 -0.97 11.79 4.38
N GLY A 155 -0.41 12.37 3.31
CA GLY A 155 1.01 12.73 3.25
C GLY A 155 1.43 13.76 4.29
N ALA A 156 0.59 14.76 4.54
CA ALA A 156 0.81 15.77 5.57
C ALA A 156 0.82 15.17 6.99
N GLY A 157 -0.03 14.18 7.26
CA GLY A 157 0.02 13.41 8.50
C GLY A 157 1.33 12.65 8.69
N LEU A 158 1.86 12.03 7.62
CA LEU A 158 3.19 11.41 7.63
C LEU A 158 4.30 12.45 7.90
N ALA A 159 4.26 13.59 7.19
CA ALA A 159 5.22 14.67 7.34
C ALA A 159 5.26 15.23 8.78
N ALA A 160 4.08 15.52 9.35
CA ALA A 160 3.93 16.08 10.68
C ALA A 160 4.56 15.20 11.77
N VAL A 161 4.37 13.88 11.68
CA VAL A 161 4.79 12.91 12.71
C VAL A 161 6.26 12.53 12.63
N TYR A 162 6.88 12.63 11.44
CA TYR A 162 8.29 12.27 11.22
C TYR A 162 9.19 13.46 10.93
N ASN A 163 8.67 14.69 10.89
CA ASN A 163 9.41 15.91 10.53
C ASN A 163 10.06 15.79 9.14
N VAL A 164 9.26 15.30 8.17
CA VAL A 164 9.68 14.96 6.79
C VAL A 164 8.75 15.58 5.72
N PRO A 165 8.74 16.91 5.56
CA PRO A 165 7.83 17.59 4.62
C PRO A 165 8.04 17.16 3.16
N LEU A 166 9.28 16.95 2.71
CA LEU A 166 9.54 16.51 1.34
C LEU A 166 9.08 15.06 1.13
N ALA A 167 9.38 14.17 2.07
CA ALA A 167 8.96 12.78 1.97
C ALA A 167 7.44 12.61 2.03
N GLY A 168 6.74 13.41 2.84
CA GLY A 168 5.27 13.43 2.87
C GLY A 168 4.66 13.87 1.53
N ALA A 169 5.26 14.87 0.89
CA ALA A 169 4.83 15.31 -0.44
C ALA A 169 5.11 14.25 -1.51
N VAL A 170 6.32 13.69 -1.55
CA VAL A 170 6.71 12.64 -2.51
C VAL A 170 5.88 11.37 -2.30
N PHE A 171 5.63 10.96 -1.06
CA PHE A 171 4.73 9.85 -0.74
C PHE A 171 3.32 10.07 -1.31
N THR A 172 2.80 11.29 -1.17
CA THR A 172 1.50 11.65 -1.75
C THR A 172 1.49 11.49 -3.27
N LEU A 173 2.52 12.01 -3.94
CA LEU A 173 2.59 12.06 -5.40
C LEU A 173 2.89 10.70 -6.02
N GLU A 174 3.84 9.96 -5.46
CA GLU A 174 4.32 8.68 -5.98
C GLU A 174 3.41 7.52 -5.57
N THR A 175 2.97 7.47 -4.30
CA THR A 175 2.29 6.30 -3.75
C THR A 175 0.77 6.43 -3.74
N LEU A 176 0.22 7.63 -3.48
CA LEU A 176 -1.23 7.81 -3.32
C LEU A 176 -1.91 8.32 -4.59
N LEU A 177 -1.35 9.35 -5.24
CA LEU A 177 -1.95 9.99 -6.41
C LEU A 177 -1.42 9.44 -7.74
N VAL A 178 -0.16 9.01 -7.78
CA VAL A 178 0.55 8.66 -9.02
C VAL A 178 0.41 9.81 -10.05
N SER A 179 0.78 11.02 -9.64
CA SER A 179 0.57 12.26 -10.41
C SER A 179 1.79 13.19 -10.32
N LEU A 180 2.10 13.83 -11.45
CA LEU A 180 3.09 14.91 -11.57
C LEU A 180 2.44 16.24 -11.99
N ALA A 181 1.11 16.35 -11.93
CA ALA A 181 0.43 17.58 -12.28
C ALA A 181 0.82 18.69 -11.28
N LEU A 182 1.17 19.88 -11.79
CA LEU A 182 1.65 21.00 -10.96
C LEU A 182 0.70 21.35 -9.80
N ARG A 183 -0.61 21.22 -10.01
CA ARG A 183 -1.63 21.44 -8.97
C ARG A 183 -1.52 20.44 -7.82
N ASP A 184 -1.25 19.17 -8.11
CA ASP A 184 -1.13 18.11 -7.12
C ASP A 184 0.21 18.23 -6.39
N VAL A 185 1.28 18.55 -7.13
CA VAL A 185 2.61 18.84 -6.58
C VAL A 185 2.54 20.02 -5.61
N ALA A 186 1.96 21.14 -6.03
CA ALA A 186 1.81 22.32 -5.18
C ALA A 186 0.97 22.01 -3.93
N ALA A 187 -0.14 21.29 -4.07
CA ALA A 187 -0.98 20.91 -2.93
C ALA A 187 -0.23 20.00 -1.94
N ALA A 188 0.46 18.97 -2.44
CA ALA A 188 1.20 18.01 -1.61
C ALA A 188 2.38 18.67 -0.87
N VAL A 189 3.13 19.53 -1.55
CA VAL A 189 4.25 20.28 -0.96
C VAL A 189 3.75 21.26 0.10
N VAL A 190 2.74 22.08 -0.23
CA VAL A 190 2.22 23.10 0.71
C VAL A 190 1.59 22.44 1.93
N THR A 191 0.74 21.42 1.77
CA THR A 191 0.12 20.72 2.90
C THR A 191 1.16 20.08 3.81
N SER A 192 2.16 19.38 3.25
CA SER A 192 3.21 18.70 4.02
C SER A 192 4.14 19.69 4.73
N ALA A 193 4.50 20.79 4.07
CA ALA A 193 5.32 21.85 4.65
C ALA A 193 4.59 22.53 5.81
N VAL A 194 3.34 22.97 5.59
CA VAL A 194 2.54 23.63 6.64
C VAL A 194 2.30 22.70 7.82
N ALA A 195 1.97 21.43 7.58
CA ALA A 195 1.77 20.45 8.65
C ALA A 195 3.03 20.26 9.51
N THR A 196 4.20 20.24 8.87
CA THR A 196 5.49 20.15 9.57
C THR A 196 5.79 21.43 10.36
N LEU A 197 5.60 22.61 9.77
CA LEU A 197 5.82 23.89 10.46
C LEU A 197 4.96 24.03 11.71
N VAL A 198 3.73 23.52 11.65
CA VAL A 198 2.79 23.52 12.78
C VAL A 198 3.28 22.64 13.92
N THR A 199 4.04 21.57 13.65
CA THR A 199 4.55 20.70 14.73
C THR A 199 5.77 21.26 15.43
N TRP A 200 6.57 22.12 14.79
CA TRP A 200 7.84 22.60 15.33
C TRP A 200 7.78 23.27 16.71
N PRO A 201 6.77 24.09 17.06
CA PRO A 201 6.69 24.68 18.39
C PRO A 201 6.57 23.65 19.52
N VAL A 202 6.10 22.43 19.23
CA VAL A 202 5.85 21.38 20.23
C VAL A 202 6.84 20.23 20.10
N LEU A 203 7.12 19.78 18.88
CA LEU A 203 7.96 18.61 18.59
C LEU A 203 9.40 18.97 18.23
N GLY A 204 9.70 20.25 18.00
CA GLY A 204 11.01 20.76 17.62
C GLY A 204 11.35 20.57 16.14
N ASN A 205 12.43 21.23 15.69
CA ASN A 205 12.97 21.10 14.34
C ASN A 205 14.33 20.39 14.35
N HIS A 206 14.32 19.10 14.67
CA HIS A 206 15.51 18.26 14.65
C HIS A 206 15.28 17.04 13.75
N PRO A 207 16.34 16.46 13.15
CA PRO A 207 16.20 15.19 12.44
C PRO A 207 15.69 14.10 13.39
N THR A 208 14.93 13.16 12.85
CA THR A 208 14.38 12.05 13.66
C THR A 208 15.49 11.14 14.19
N TYR A 209 16.56 10.97 13.40
CA TYR A 209 17.78 10.25 13.79
C TYR A 209 18.96 11.20 13.80
N GLN A 210 19.67 11.25 14.94
CA GLN A 210 20.88 12.05 15.05
C GLN A 210 22.09 11.20 14.71
N VAL A 211 22.73 11.52 13.59
CA VAL A 211 23.93 10.81 13.13
C VAL A 211 25.08 11.80 12.97
N GLY A 212 26.30 11.31 13.12
CA GLY A 212 27.49 12.10 12.83
C GLY A 212 27.59 12.48 11.34
N PRO A 213 28.45 13.45 10.99
CA PRO A 213 28.65 13.85 9.60
C PRO A 213 29.18 12.67 8.77
N ILE A 214 28.60 12.45 7.59
CA ILE A 214 29.01 11.39 6.66
C ILE A 214 29.43 12.05 5.35
N GLY A 215 30.70 11.90 5.00
CA GLY A 215 31.26 12.36 3.74
C GLY A 215 31.02 11.39 2.59
N PHE A 216 31.34 11.85 1.36
CA PHE A 216 31.31 10.98 0.20
C PHE A 216 32.42 9.94 0.31
N SER A 217 32.14 8.70 -0.08
CA SER A 217 33.13 7.62 -0.09
C SER A 217 32.86 6.63 -1.21
N TRP A 218 33.88 6.37 -2.01
CA TRP A 218 33.87 5.32 -3.03
C TRP A 218 33.61 3.94 -2.42
N SER A 219 34.09 3.68 -1.21
CA SER A 219 33.86 2.42 -0.51
C SER A 219 32.36 2.18 -0.27
N VAL A 220 31.61 3.22 0.15
CA VAL A 220 30.15 3.13 0.34
C VAL A 220 29.42 2.96 -0.98
N LEU A 221 29.87 3.67 -2.03
CA LEU A 221 29.26 3.57 -3.35
C LEU A 221 29.44 2.17 -3.96
N VAL A 222 30.62 1.57 -3.82
CA VAL A 222 30.87 0.19 -4.25
C VAL A 222 30.04 -0.78 -3.41
N TRP A 223 30.00 -0.60 -2.08
CA TRP A 223 29.18 -1.40 -1.18
C TRP A 223 27.67 -1.34 -1.48
N ALA A 224 27.17 -0.21 -2.00
CA ALA A 224 25.77 -0.04 -2.35
C ALA A 224 25.28 -1.09 -3.36
N VAL A 225 26.17 -1.64 -4.19
CA VAL A 225 25.83 -2.67 -5.19
C VAL A 225 25.44 -4.01 -4.54
N PRO A 226 26.33 -4.71 -3.79
CA PRO A 226 25.95 -5.94 -3.12
C PRO A 226 24.84 -5.73 -2.08
N MET A 227 24.83 -4.59 -1.38
CA MET A 227 23.76 -4.27 -0.44
C MET A 227 22.41 -4.09 -1.15
N GLY A 228 22.36 -3.43 -2.32
CA GLY A 228 21.14 -3.28 -3.10
C GLY A 228 20.56 -4.63 -3.51
N VAL A 229 21.41 -5.55 -3.97
CA VAL A 229 21.00 -6.92 -4.32
C VAL A 229 20.43 -7.66 -3.10
N ALA A 230 21.17 -7.64 -1.99
CA ALA A 230 20.73 -8.28 -0.74
C ALA A 230 19.43 -7.66 -0.20
N ALA A 231 19.30 -6.34 -0.26
CA ALA A 231 18.12 -5.59 0.17
C ALA A 231 16.88 -5.96 -0.63
N GLY A 232 17.00 -6.20 -1.94
CA GLY A 232 15.89 -6.67 -2.77
C GLY A 232 15.35 -8.03 -2.29
N ALA A 233 16.24 -8.98 -2.01
CA ALA A 233 15.86 -10.28 -1.46
C ALA A 233 15.26 -10.18 -0.05
N LEU A 234 15.88 -9.38 0.83
CA LEU A 234 15.38 -9.12 2.18
C LEU A 234 13.99 -8.46 2.16
N GLY A 235 13.78 -7.46 1.30
CA GLY A 235 12.49 -6.79 1.14
C GLY A 235 11.39 -7.73 0.65
N VAL A 236 11.69 -8.61 -0.31
CA VAL A 236 10.75 -9.66 -0.74
C VAL A 236 10.45 -10.64 0.39
N GLY A 237 11.47 -11.03 1.17
CA GLY A 237 11.29 -11.88 2.35
C GLY A 237 10.39 -11.23 3.41
N PHE A 238 10.62 -9.95 3.70
CA PHE A 238 9.80 -9.14 4.61
C PHE A 238 8.35 -9.10 4.14
N GLU A 239 8.08 -8.74 2.88
CA GLU A 239 6.71 -8.67 2.36
C GLU A 239 6.00 -10.04 2.35
N ARG A 240 6.73 -11.12 2.07
CA ARG A 240 6.18 -12.49 2.17
C ARG A 240 5.76 -12.82 3.59
N LEU A 241 6.61 -12.51 4.57
CA LEU A 241 6.31 -12.73 5.98
C LEU A 241 5.11 -11.88 6.44
N MET A 242 5.06 -10.60 6.07
CA MET A 242 3.93 -9.73 6.40
C MET A 242 2.64 -10.21 5.75
N THR A 243 2.71 -10.72 4.51
CA THR A 243 1.55 -11.29 3.81
C THR A 243 1.06 -12.55 4.51
N LEU A 244 1.96 -13.47 4.87
CA LEU A 244 1.62 -14.67 5.63
C LEU A 244 0.99 -14.34 7.00
N ALA A 245 1.51 -13.33 7.69
CA ALA A 245 0.95 -12.87 8.94
C ALA A 245 -0.47 -12.29 8.76
N ARG A 246 -0.72 -11.58 7.66
CA ARG A 246 -2.06 -11.06 7.33
C ARG A 246 -3.05 -12.16 6.98
N THR A 247 -2.63 -13.25 6.33
CA THR A 247 -3.54 -14.38 6.04
C THR A 247 -3.92 -15.16 7.30
N HIS A 248 -3.04 -15.22 8.30
CA HIS A 248 -3.30 -15.86 9.60
C HIS A 248 -3.80 -14.87 10.67
N ARG A 249 -4.30 -13.71 10.25
CA ARG A 249 -4.73 -12.66 11.14
C ARG A 249 -5.93 -13.09 11.98
N ALA A 250 -5.81 -12.96 13.29
CA ALA A 250 -6.93 -13.16 14.21
C ALA A 250 -8.03 -12.10 13.99
N THR A 251 -9.26 -12.58 13.78
CA THR A 251 -10.46 -11.76 13.58
C THR A 251 -11.54 -12.10 14.60
N GLY A 252 -12.55 -11.24 14.72
CA GLY A 252 -13.67 -11.45 15.64
C GLY A 252 -13.20 -11.66 17.08
N ARG A 253 -13.83 -12.60 17.78
CA ARG A 253 -13.53 -12.89 19.20
C ARG A 253 -12.09 -13.38 19.43
N ALA A 254 -11.44 -13.97 18.41
CA ALA A 254 -10.06 -14.44 18.53
C ALA A 254 -9.08 -13.29 18.81
N THR A 255 -9.37 -12.06 18.34
CA THR A 255 -8.54 -10.87 18.60
C THR A 255 -8.39 -10.58 20.10
N LEU A 256 -9.40 -10.91 20.93
CA LEU A 256 -9.36 -10.69 22.38
C LEU A 256 -8.27 -11.49 23.10
N VAL A 257 -7.85 -12.62 22.52
CA VAL A 257 -6.83 -13.51 23.09
C VAL A 257 -5.53 -13.41 22.29
N ALA A 258 -5.62 -13.43 20.97
CA ALA A 258 -4.46 -13.42 20.08
C ALA A 258 -3.65 -12.12 20.17
N THR A 259 -4.29 -10.95 20.34
CA THR A 259 -3.57 -9.67 20.45
C THR A 259 -2.74 -9.59 21.75
N PRO A 260 -3.30 -9.86 22.95
CA PRO A 260 -2.51 -9.94 24.17
C PRO A 260 -1.36 -10.95 24.10
N LEU A 261 -1.61 -12.14 23.54
CA LEU A 261 -0.57 -13.17 23.42
C LEU A 261 0.55 -12.75 22.48
N ALA A 262 0.22 -12.15 21.33
CA ALA A 262 1.21 -11.59 20.42
C ALA A 262 2.07 -10.53 21.10
N PHE A 263 1.46 -9.61 21.86
CA PHE A 263 2.21 -8.55 22.53
C PHE A 263 3.02 -9.09 23.71
N ALA A 264 2.49 -10.07 24.45
CA ALA A 264 3.23 -10.80 25.48
C ALA A 264 4.46 -11.51 24.90
N THR A 265 4.35 -12.07 23.69
CA THR A 265 5.46 -12.73 22.99
C THR A 265 6.57 -11.73 22.64
N VAL A 266 6.19 -10.54 22.13
CA VAL A 266 7.15 -9.46 21.89
C VAL A 266 7.78 -8.96 23.19
N GLY A 267 6.99 -8.82 24.26
CA GLY A 267 7.47 -8.41 25.58
C GLY A 267 8.41 -9.44 26.21
N ALA A 268 8.13 -10.74 26.06
CA ALA A 268 9.01 -11.82 26.51
C ALA A 268 10.34 -11.81 25.74
N ALA A 269 10.30 -11.64 24.42
CA ALA A 269 11.50 -11.47 23.62
C ALA A 269 12.29 -10.21 24.02
N ALA A 270 11.62 -9.15 24.47
CA ALA A 270 12.24 -7.91 24.92
C ALA A 270 13.03 -8.02 26.24
N VAL A 271 12.86 -9.11 26.99
CA VAL A 271 13.71 -9.40 28.15
C VAL A 271 15.16 -9.60 27.69
N ALA A 272 15.37 -10.39 26.64
CA ALA A 272 16.69 -10.63 26.05
C ALA A 272 17.08 -9.56 25.01
N PHE A 273 16.11 -9.06 24.25
CA PHE A 273 16.32 -8.14 23.13
C PHE A 273 15.49 -6.86 23.30
N PRO A 274 15.89 -5.95 24.22
CA PRO A 274 15.14 -4.73 24.53
C PRO A 274 14.97 -3.76 23.35
N GLN A 275 15.65 -3.99 22.23
CA GLN A 275 15.53 -3.21 21.00
C GLN A 275 14.28 -3.57 20.17
N LEU A 276 13.57 -4.66 20.49
CA LEU A 276 12.45 -5.15 19.69
C LEU A 276 11.15 -4.33 19.82
N PRO A 277 10.71 -3.91 21.02
CA PRO A 277 9.44 -3.20 21.20
C PRO A 277 9.32 -1.92 20.37
N GLY A 278 8.08 -1.59 20.02
CA GLY A 278 7.73 -0.35 19.31
C GLY A 278 8.05 -0.38 17.81
N ASN A 279 8.06 0.80 17.18
CA ASN A 279 8.10 0.91 15.72
C ASN A 279 9.45 0.57 15.06
N GLY A 280 10.52 0.41 15.83
CA GLY A 280 11.86 0.17 15.30
C GLY A 280 12.75 1.41 15.20
N LYS A 281 12.33 2.57 15.72
CA LYS A 281 13.20 3.76 15.82
C LYS A 281 14.51 3.45 16.56
N GLY A 282 14.42 2.88 17.77
CA GLY A 282 15.59 2.54 18.60
C GLY A 282 16.67 1.69 17.89
N PRO A 283 16.34 0.49 17.36
CA PRO A 283 17.33 -0.31 16.64
C PRO A 283 17.86 0.35 15.36
N ALA A 284 17.04 1.15 14.66
CA ALA A 284 17.52 1.91 13.50
C ALA A 284 18.54 2.98 13.91
N GLU A 285 18.25 3.72 14.98
CA GLU A 285 19.15 4.75 15.53
C GLU A 285 20.48 4.15 15.98
N LEU A 286 20.43 3.06 16.76
CA LEU A 286 21.64 2.33 17.16
C LEU A 286 22.43 1.82 15.94
N ALA A 287 21.76 1.42 14.86
CA ALA A 287 22.43 1.01 13.63
C ALA A 287 23.10 2.18 12.91
N PHE A 288 22.44 3.33 12.84
CA PHE A 288 23.00 4.53 12.21
C PHE A 288 24.19 5.13 12.96
N VAL A 289 24.26 4.96 14.28
CA VAL A 289 25.44 5.37 15.07
C VAL A 289 26.48 4.25 15.23
N GLY A 290 26.24 3.07 14.66
CA GLY A 290 27.16 1.92 14.74
C GLY A 290 27.23 1.24 16.11
N GLY A 291 26.28 1.52 17.01
CA GLY A 291 26.28 1.13 18.42
C GLY A 291 25.95 -0.33 18.73
N LEU A 292 25.59 -1.15 17.73
CA LEU A 292 25.22 -2.57 17.93
C LEU A 292 26.32 -3.54 17.50
N GLY A 293 26.69 -4.48 18.38
CA GLY A 293 27.53 -5.64 18.06
C GLY A 293 27.07 -6.41 16.80
N LEU A 294 28.00 -7.03 16.07
CA LEU A 294 27.68 -7.75 14.82
C LEU A 294 26.64 -8.87 15.04
N LEU A 295 26.84 -9.69 16.08
CA LEU A 295 25.94 -10.79 16.41
C LEU A 295 24.54 -10.28 16.78
N LEU A 296 24.47 -9.27 17.66
CA LEU A 296 23.19 -8.69 18.07
C LEU A 296 22.46 -8.06 16.87
N ALA A 297 23.15 -7.31 16.02
CA ALA A 297 22.57 -6.73 14.81
C ALA A 297 22.03 -7.84 13.88
N ALA A 298 22.80 -8.91 13.64
CA ALA A 298 22.37 -10.02 12.79
C ALA A 298 21.14 -10.74 13.34
N VAL A 299 21.06 -10.94 14.65
CA VAL A 299 19.86 -11.51 15.30
C VAL A 299 18.66 -10.56 15.14
N LEU A 300 18.85 -9.26 15.34
CA LEU A 300 17.77 -8.26 15.22
C LEU A 300 17.25 -8.11 13.78
N VAL A 301 18.08 -8.32 12.75
CA VAL A 301 17.63 -8.37 11.33
C VAL A 301 16.52 -9.41 11.15
N LEU A 302 16.59 -10.53 11.86
CA LEU A 302 15.59 -11.60 11.79
C LEU A 302 14.43 -11.37 12.76
N LEU A 303 14.73 -11.03 14.01
CA LEU A 303 13.72 -10.91 15.05
C LEU A 303 12.78 -9.71 14.84
N LYS A 304 13.25 -8.60 14.26
CA LYS A 304 12.41 -7.41 14.10
C LYS A 304 11.24 -7.62 13.12
N PRO A 305 11.44 -8.18 11.91
CA PRO A 305 10.35 -8.62 11.05
C PRO A 305 9.44 -9.65 11.70
N LEU A 306 9.99 -10.64 12.43
CA LEU A 306 9.20 -11.67 13.09
C LEU A 306 8.28 -11.09 14.19
N ALA A 307 8.80 -10.19 15.03
CA ALA A 307 7.99 -9.50 16.04
C ALA A 307 6.84 -8.71 15.40
N THR A 308 7.10 -8.09 14.24
CA THR A 308 6.08 -7.37 13.45
C THR A 308 5.02 -8.33 12.90
N ALA A 309 5.45 -9.47 12.35
CA ALA A 309 4.57 -10.51 11.85
C ALA A 309 3.67 -11.09 12.95
N VAL A 310 4.21 -11.35 14.13
CA VAL A 310 3.46 -11.83 15.31
C VAL A 310 2.38 -10.83 15.71
N CYS A 311 2.69 -9.53 15.74
CA CYS A 311 1.69 -8.50 16.04
C CYS A 311 0.56 -8.46 14.99
N LEU A 312 0.90 -8.53 13.69
CA LEU A 312 -0.09 -8.54 12.60
C LEU A 312 -0.99 -9.78 12.64
N ALA A 313 -0.39 -10.96 12.84
CA ALA A 313 -1.10 -12.23 12.98
C ALA A 313 -2.01 -12.23 14.22
N GLY A 314 -1.57 -11.58 15.31
CA GLY A 314 -2.37 -11.37 16.52
C GLY A 314 -3.60 -10.48 16.33
N GLY A 315 -3.78 -9.86 15.16
CA GLY A 315 -4.93 -9.00 14.86
C GLY A 315 -4.65 -7.51 15.03
N ALA A 316 -3.41 -7.10 15.31
CA ALA A 316 -3.05 -5.70 15.45
C ALA A 316 -2.94 -4.98 14.10
N ILE A 317 -3.33 -3.70 14.06
CA ILE A 317 -3.19 -2.84 12.87
C ILE A 317 -2.04 -1.88 13.14
N GLY A 318 -1.23 -1.60 12.11
CA GLY A 318 -0.19 -0.61 12.20
C GLY A 318 0.60 -0.52 10.91
N GLY A 319 1.51 0.44 10.87
CA GLY A 319 2.37 0.67 9.72
C GLY A 319 3.53 -0.33 9.61
N LEU A 320 4.17 -0.39 8.44
CA LEU A 320 5.30 -1.27 8.14
C LEU A 320 6.57 -0.51 7.70
N LEU A 321 6.47 0.81 7.51
CA LEU A 321 7.54 1.67 7.04
C LEU A 321 8.71 1.65 8.02
N THR A 322 8.49 1.96 9.30
CA THR A 322 9.60 1.99 10.27
C THR A 322 10.18 0.60 10.57
N PRO A 323 9.38 -0.47 10.72
CA PRO A 323 9.93 -1.83 10.84
C PRO A 323 10.80 -2.25 9.64
N ALA A 324 10.40 -1.91 8.42
CA ALA A 324 11.19 -2.19 7.22
C ALA A 324 12.48 -1.35 7.18
N LEU A 325 12.40 -0.05 7.48
CA LEU A 325 13.55 0.85 7.61
C LEU A 325 14.56 0.31 8.64
N ALA A 326 14.09 -0.09 9.82
CA ALA A 326 14.94 -0.64 10.88
C ALA A 326 15.60 -1.95 10.47
N THR A 327 14.86 -2.84 9.81
CA THR A 327 15.40 -4.10 9.27
C THR A 327 16.51 -3.83 8.25
N GLY A 328 16.31 -2.86 7.36
CA GLY A 328 17.32 -2.42 6.40
C GLY A 328 18.53 -1.76 7.06
N ALA A 329 18.32 -0.93 8.07
CA ALA A 329 19.40 -0.29 8.83
C ALA A 329 20.29 -1.34 9.52
N LEU A 330 19.67 -2.33 10.17
CA LEU A 330 20.37 -3.44 10.82
C LEU A 330 21.12 -4.31 9.80
N ALA A 331 20.52 -4.61 8.65
CA ALA A 331 21.18 -5.39 7.60
C ALA A 331 22.37 -4.62 7.00
N GLY A 332 22.21 -3.31 6.77
CA GLY A 332 23.27 -2.43 6.32
C GLY A 332 24.41 -2.33 7.35
N LEU A 333 24.11 -2.29 8.65
CA LEU A 333 25.12 -2.34 9.71
C LEU A 333 25.89 -3.67 9.69
N VAL A 334 25.19 -4.81 9.63
CA VAL A 334 25.80 -6.15 9.58
C VAL A 334 26.74 -6.25 8.39
N GLY A 335 26.24 -5.91 7.20
CA GLY A 335 27.06 -5.94 5.98
C GLY A 335 28.20 -4.93 6.02
N GLY A 336 27.97 -3.72 6.54
CA GLY A 336 29.01 -2.69 6.71
C GLY A 336 30.14 -3.10 7.65
N ARG A 337 29.82 -3.79 8.75
CA ARG A 337 30.84 -4.34 9.68
C ARG A 337 31.69 -5.43 9.04
N LEU A 338 31.09 -6.26 8.19
CA LEU A 338 31.83 -7.25 7.41
C LEU A 338 32.68 -6.55 6.33
N TRP A 339 32.13 -5.56 5.65
CA TRP A 339 32.81 -4.79 4.62
C TRP A 339 34.02 -4.02 5.15
N GLN A 340 33.94 -3.47 6.35
CA GLN A 340 35.06 -2.76 6.99
C GLN A 340 36.29 -3.64 7.25
N GLN A 341 36.14 -4.97 7.29
CA GLN A 341 37.30 -5.87 7.36
C GLN A 341 38.11 -5.86 6.05
N LEU A 342 37.45 -5.54 4.93
CA LEU A 342 38.07 -5.45 3.60
C LEU A 342 38.48 -4.01 3.28
N TRP A 343 37.60 -3.04 3.58
CA TRP A 343 37.82 -1.62 3.29
C TRP A 343 37.43 -0.74 4.49
N PRO A 344 38.36 -0.51 5.44
CA PRO A 344 38.12 0.31 6.62
C PRO A 344 38.11 1.82 6.30
N GLY A 345 37.73 2.65 7.28
CA GLY A 345 37.88 4.11 7.21
C GLY A 345 36.58 4.90 6.96
N VAL A 346 35.43 4.23 6.88
CA VAL A 346 34.11 4.88 6.71
C VAL A 346 33.23 4.62 7.92
N PRO A 347 32.49 5.62 8.47
CA PRO A 347 31.53 5.39 9.54
C PRO A 347 30.48 4.32 9.20
N LEU A 348 30.22 3.40 10.14
CA LEU A 348 29.23 2.31 9.96
C LEU A 348 27.81 2.82 9.63
N GLY A 349 27.48 4.02 10.11
CA GLY A 349 26.21 4.68 9.81
C GLY A 349 25.93 4.83 8.31
N ALA A 350 26.96 5.06 7.50
CA ALA A 350 26.81 5.19 6.04
C ALA A 350 26.21 3.91 5.43
N PHE A 351 26.72 2.75 5.83
CA PHE A 351 26.27 1.44 5.37
C PHE A 351 24.85 1.14 5.84
N ALA A 352 24.54 1.48 7.09
CA ALA A 352 23.20 1.33 7.67
C ALA A 352 22.15 2.19 6.94
N ILE A 353 22.45 3.45 6.65
CA ILE A 353 21.52 4.36 5.92
C ILE A 353 21.25 3.84 4.51
N VAL A 354 22.28 3.35 3.80
CA VAL A 354 22.12 2.73 2.48
C VAL A 354 21.23 1.48 2.54
N GLY A 355 21.45 0.60 3.53
CA GLY A 355 20.61 -0.58 3.74
C GLY A 355 19.17 -0.24 4.08
N ALA A 356 18.95 0.79 4.90
CA ALA A 356 17.62 1.27 5.29
C ALA A 356 16.80 1.73 4.06
N ALA A 357 17.38 2.60 3.22
CA ALA A 357 16.71 3.08 2.01
C ALA A 357 16.40 1.94 1.03
N ALA A 358 17.34 1.03 0.82
CA ALA A 358 17.21 -0.06 -0.15
C ALA A 358 16.12 -1.07 0.23
N VAL A 359 16.08 -1.52 1.50
CA VAL A 359 15.02 -2.43 1.99
C VAL A 359 13.67 -1.71 2.02
N LEU A 360 13.64 -0.43 2.40
CA LEU A 360 12.40 0.34 2.39
C LEU A 360 11.84 0.48 0.97
N ALA A 361 12.69 0.74 -0.03
CA ALA A 361 12.25 0.80 -1.43
C ALA A 361 11.69 -0.54 -1.91
N ALA A 362 12.38 -1.65 -1.61
CA ALA A 362 11.95 -2.98 -2.01
C ALA A 362 10.61 -3.40 -1.38
N THR A 363 10.35 -3.01 -0.12
CA THR A 363 9.10 -3.33 0.58
C THR A 363 7.94 -2.43 0.14
N GLN A 364 8.16 -1.11 0.08
CA GLN A 364 7.10 -0.15 -0.25
C GLN A 364 6.81 -0.04 -1.74
N ARG A 365 7.72 -0.52 -2.61
CA ARG A 365 7.66 -0.33 -4.08
C ARG A 365 7.53 1.15 -4.49
N ALA A 366 8.13 2.05 -3.69
CA ALA A 366 8.09 3.50 -3.87
C ALA A 366 9.53 4.07 -3.77
N PRO A 367 10.33 4.02 -4.85
CA PRO A 367 11.74 4.42 -4.84
C PRO A 367 11.97 5.85 -4.35
N LEU A 368 11.23 6.82 -4.89
CA LEU A 368 11.47 8.23 -4.59
C LEU A 368 11.12 8.54 -3.13
N THR A 369 10.01 7.98 -2.65
CA THR A 369 9.58 8.06 -1.27
C THR A 369 10.64 7.46 -0.35
N ALA A 370 11.13 6.25 -0.64
CA ALA A 370 12.13 5.58 0.18
C ALA A 370 13.47 6.34 0.22
N LEU A 371 13.88 6.93 -0.91
CA LEU A 371 15.07 7.76 -1.01
C LEU A 371 14.92 9.03 -0.16
N VAL A 372 13.85 9.81 -0.41
CA VAL A 372 13.64 11.12 0.22
C VAL A 372 13.36 10.96 1.71
N ILE A 373 12.56 9.97 2.12
CA ILE A 373 12.28 9.75 3.55
C ILE A 373 13.53 9.37 4.32
N THR A 374 14.36 8.48 3.78
CA THR A 374 15.60 8.07 4.48
C THR A 374 16.57 9.23 4.56
N TRP A 375 16.70 10.02 3.49
CA TRP A 375 17.53 11.21 3.45
C TRP A 375 17.06 12.28 4.46
N GLU A 376 15.77 12.58 4.49
CA GLU A 376 15.20 13.65 5.31
C GLU A 376 15.07 13.28 6.80
N LEU A 377 14.92 11.99 7.13
CA LEU A 377 14.93 11.49 8.52
C LEU A 377 16.28 11.67 9.21
N VAL A 378 17.37 11.66 8.44
CA VAL A 378 18.75 11.64 8.93
C VAL A 378 19.49 12.97 8.68
N ARG A 379 19.19 13.66 7.58
CA ARG A 379 19.74 14.99 7.19
C ARG A 379 21.28 15.06 7.09
N THR A 380 21.94 13.99 6.64
CA THR A 380 23.42 13.91 6.45
C THR A 380 23.99 14.72 5.28
N GLY A 381 23.23 15.62 4.67
CA GLY A 381 23.61 16.32 3.43
C GLY A 381 23.55 15.41 2.18
N TYR A 382 24.17 15.84 1.09
CA TYR A 382 24.01 15.22 -0.25
C TYR A 382 25.01 14.10 -0.55
N ALA A 383 26.03 13.91 0.27
CA ALA A 383 27.17 13.04 0.01
C ALA A 383 26.82 11.55 -0.19
N LEU A 384 25.77 11.07 0.49
CA LEU A 384 25.32 9.67 0.38
C LEU A 384 24.32 9.42 -0.75
N LEU A 385 23.78 10.46 -1.39
CA LEU A 385 22.72 10.29 -2.40
C LEU A 385 23.11 9.33 -3.55
N PRO A 386 24.32 9.37 -4.13
CA PRO A 386 24.69 8.43 -5.19
C PRO A 386 24.60 6.97 -4.75
N ALA A 387 25.09 6.65 -3.55
CA ALA A 387 25.03 5.31 -2.99
C ALA A 387 23.59 4.87 -2.70
N LEU A 388 22.75 5.78 -2.20
CA LEU A 388 21.34 5.49 -1.95
C LEU A 388 20.59 5.19 -3.25
N VAL A 389 20.80 5.99 -4.30
CA VAL A 389 20.17 5.78 -5.61
C VAL A 389 20.55 4.42 -6.20
N VAL A 390 21.85 4.07 -6.18
CA VAL A 390 22.33 2.78 -6.69
C VAL A 390 21.71 1.61 -5.92
N ALA A 391 21.74 1.64 -4.58
CA ALA A 391 21.21 0.57 -3.77
C ALA A 391 19.69 0.40 -3.93
N VAL A 392 18.93 1.51 -3.98
CA VAL A 392 17.48 1.52 -4.20
C VAL A 392 17.11 0.96 -5.57
N ALA A 393 17.80 1.40 -6.63
CA ALA A 393 17.54 0.92 -7.99
C ALA A 393 17.78 -0.59 -8.11
N LEU A 394 18.89 -1.09 -7.56
CA LEU A 394 19.21 -2.52 -7.55
C LEU A 394 18.23 -3.34 -6.70
N ALA A 395 17.86 -2.84 -5.52
CA ALA A 395 16.90 -3.51 -4.64
C ALA A 395 15.55 -3.69 -5.33
N LEU A 396 15.08 -2.67 -6.05
CA LEU A 396 13.85 -2.75 -6.84
C LEU A 396 13.97 -3.69 -8.03
N ALA A 397 15.08 -3.65 -8.77
CA ALA A 397 15.32 -4.57 -9.89
C ALA A 397 15.28 -6.03 -9.43
N VAL A 398 15.94 -6.35 -8.32
CA VAL A 398 15.94 -7.69 -7.73
C VAL A 398 14.57 -8.08 -7.18
N ALA A 399 13.90 -7.20 -6.43
CA ALA A 399 12.57 -7.48 -5.91
C ALA A 399 11.55 -7.74 -7.04
N HIS A 400 11.67 -7.01 -8.13
CA HIS A 400 10.85 -7.15 -9.32
C HIS A 400 11.12 -8.47 -10.06
N TRP A 401 12.39 -8.82 -10.25
CA TRP A 401 12.80 -10.10 -10.84
C TRP A 401 12.28 -11.29 -10.01
N LEU A 402 12.48 -11.28 -8.69
CA LEU A 402 11.97 -12.31 -7.78
C LEU A 402 10.44 -12.41 -7.77
N GLY A 403 9.74 -11.28 -7.98
CA GLY A 403 8.29 -11.23 -8.09
C GLY A 403 7.74 -11.86 -9.38
N ARG A 404 8.33 -11.52 -10.53
CA ARG A 404 7.93 -12.05 -11.85
C ARG A 404 8.08 -13.57 -11.94
N THR A 405 9.19 -14.12 -11.45
CA THR A 405 9.46 -15.56 -11.48
C THR A 405 8.42 -16.37 -10.69
N ARG A 406 7.83 -15.76 -9.65
CA ARG A 406 6.74 -16.39 -8.89
C ARG A 406 5.42 -16.32 -9.63
N ARG A 407 5.04 -15.16 -10.20
CA ARG A 407 3.78 -15.02 -10.94
C ARG A 407 3.74 -15.97 -12.13
N SER A 408 4.82 -16.07 -12.90
CA SER A 408 4.93 -17.03 -14.01
C SER A 408 4.96 -18.49 -13.57
N ARG A 409 5.35 -18.80 -12.32
CA ARG A 409 5.26 -20.15 -11.75
C ARG A 409 3.85 -20.47 -11.25
N MET A 410 3.13 -19.50 -10.70
CA MET A 410 1.75 -19.68 -10.23
C MET A 410 0.73 -19.68 -11.39
N GLU A 411 0.92 -18.83 -12.40
CA GLU A 411 0.14 -18.83 -13.65
C GLU A 411 0.24 -20.19 -14.39
N ARG A 412 1.37 -20.91 -14.23
CA ARG A 412 1.52 -22.28 -14.77
C ARG A 412 0.79 -23.36 -13.97
N VAL A 413 0.25 -23.04 -12.79
CA VAL A 413 -0.39 -24.02 -11.88
C VAL A 413 -1.89 -23.75 -11.71
N ARG A 414 -2.37 -22.52 -11.90
CA ARG A 414 -3.79 -22.17 -11.84
C ARG A 414 -4.43 -22.34 -13.24
N PRO A 415 -5.57 -23.05 -13.39
CA PRO A 415 -6.26 -23.14 -14.67
C PRO A 415 -6.68 -21.76 -15.17
N SER A 416 -6.83 -21.59 -16.48
CA SER A 416 -7.34 -20.33 -17.05
C SER A 416 -8.77 -20.05 -16.57
N LEU A 417 -9.25 -18.81 -16.69
CA LEU A 417 -10.65 -18.49 -16.37
C LEU A 417 -11.59 -19.31 -17.28
N TYR A 418 -11.19 -19.53 -18.53
CA TYR A 418 -11.89 -20.42 -19.46
C TYR A 418 -11.99 -21.87 -18.94
N GLU A 419 -10.87 -22.46 -18.52
CA GLU A 419 -10.83 -23.83 -18.00
C GLU A 419 -11.63 -23.96 -16.71
N HIS A 420 -11.45 -23.01 -15.79
CA HIS A 420 -12.15 -22.99 -14.51
C HIS A 420 -13.67 -22.84 -14.68
N ALA A 421 -14.12 -22.03 -15.64
CA ALA A 421 -15.54 -21.85 -15.94
C ALA A 421 -16.23 -23.11 -16.50
N GLY A 422 -15.47 -24.09 -17.01
CA GLY A 422 -16.01 -25.28 -17.69
C GLY A 422 -15.96 -25.22 -19.22
N GLY A 423 -15.14 -24.34 -19.78
CA GLY A 423 -14.80 -24.30 -21.21
C GLY A 423 -15.92 -23.80 -22.14
N LYS A 424 -15.86 -24.18 -23.43
CA LYS A 424 -16.71 -23.65 -24.51
C LYS A 424 -18.21 -23.70 -24.18
N GLN A 425 -18.69 -24.79 -23.60
CA GLN A 425 -20.10 -24.95 -23.26
C GLN A 425 -20.55 -23.99 -22.15
N ALA A 426 -19.68 -23.68 -21.18
CA ALA A 426 -20.00 -22.71 -20.13
C ALA A 426 -20.15 -21.30 -20.70
N PHE A 427 -19.26 -20.88 -21.60
CA PHE A 427 -19.36 -19.57 -22.26
C PHE A 427 -20.56 -19.46 -23.20
N LEU A 428 -20.98 -20.56 -23.85
CA LEU A 428 -22.23 -20.59 -24.61
C LEU A 428 -23.46 -20.41 -23.73
N ARG A 429 -23.51 -21.07 -22.55
CA ARG A 429 -24.58 -20.84 -21.57
C ARG A 429 -24.58 -19.40 -21.08
N LEU A 430 -23.41 -18.85 -20.76
CA LEU A 430 -23.25 -17.46 -20.31
C LEU A 430 -23.74 -16.45 -21.34
N SER A 431 -23.35 -16.63 -22.60
CA SER A 431 -23.77 -15.77 -23.72
C SER A 431 -25.30 -15.76 -23.87
N ARG A 432 -25.93 -16.94 -23.85
CA ARG A 432 -27.40 -17.07 -23.92
C ARG A 432 -28.11 -16.47 -22.71
N ALA A 433 -27.61 -16.71 -21.50
CA ALA A 433 -28.16 -16.15 -20.27
C ALA A 433 -28.08 -14.61 -20.28
N MET A 434 -26.94 -14.06 -20.72
CA MET A 434 -26.77 -12.62 -20.89
C MET A 434 -27.76 -12.05 -21.89
N ASN A 435 -27.92 -12.69 -23.05
CA ASN A 435 -28.86 -12.25 -24.08
C ASN A 435 -30.30 -12.20 -23.55
N VAL A 436 -30.75 -13.23 -22.83
CA VAL A 436 -32.07 -13.26 -22.18
C VAL A 436 -32.25 -12.09 -21.20
N ARG A 437 -31.25 -11.82 -20.36
CA ARG A 437 -31.32 -10.71 -19.39
C ARG A 437 -31.34 -9.35 -20.06
N CYS A 438 -30.49 -9.11 -21.04
CA CYS A 438 -30.42 -7.84 -21.75
C CYS A 438 -31.69 -7.57 -22.57
N LEU A 439 -32.30 -8.60 -23.17
CA LEU A 439 -33.59 -8.47 -23.86
C LEU A 439 -34.76 -8.20 -22.90
N ALA A 440 -34.66 -8.64 -21.64
CA ALA A 440 -35.67 -8.36 -20.61
C ALA A 440 -35.50 -6.96 -19.99
N ASP A 441 -34.32 -6.35 -20.05
CA ASP A 441 -34.06 -5.02 -19.51
C ASP A 441 -34.60 -3.92 -20.48
N PRO A 442 -35.52 -3.04 -20.02
CA PRO A 442 -36.13 -2.02 -20.90
C PRO A 442 -35.14 -1.06 -21.55
N GLU A 443 -34.01 -0.77 -20.90
CA GLU A 443 -33.00 0.16 -21.38
C GLU A 443 -31.95 -0.55 -22.23
N LEU A 444 -31.55 -1.79 -21.93
CA LEU A 444 -30.52 -2.50 -22.71
C LEU A 444 -31.08 -3.22 -23.95
N ARG A 445 -32.37 -3.55 -23.97
CA ARG A 445 -33.01 -4.34 -25.03
C ARG A 445 -32.78 -3.80 -26.43
N HIS A 446 -32.74 -2.47 -26.60
CA HIS A 446 -32.61 -1.85 -27.93
C HIS A 446 -31.27 -2.18 -28.62
N ALA A 447 -30.20 -2.38 -27.86
CA ALA A 447 -28.89 -2.74 -28.40
C ALA A 447 -28.86 -4.20 -28.87
N PHE A 448 -29.51 -5.10 -28.12
CA PHE A 448 -29.58 -6.53 -28.42
C PHE A 448 -30.63 -6.90 -29.48
N LEU A 449 -31.61 -6.03 -29.76
CA LEU A 449 -32.52 -6.22 -30.89
C LEU A 449 -31.87 -5.90 -32.25
N ARG A 450 -30.78 -5.12 -32.27
CA ARG A 450 -30.06 -4.72 -33.49
C ARG A 450 -29.00 -5.73 -33.93
N THR A 451 -28.73 -6.78 -33.14
CA THR A 451 -27.71 -7.79 -33.47
C THR A 451 -28.23 -8.73 -34.56
N GLY A 452 -28.12 -8.33 -35.82
CA GLY A 452 -28.65 -9.07 -36.98
C GLY A 452 -27.88 -10.33 -37.41
N HIS A 453 -26.95 -10.85 -36.60
CA HIS A 453 -26.15 -12.02 -36.97
C HIS A 453 -26.79 -13.33 -36.45
N PRO A 454 -27.08 -14.34 -37.30
CA PRO A 454 -27.74 -15.59 -36.91
C PRO A 454 -27.02 -16.42 -35.84
N GLN A 455 -25.75 -16.14 -35.61
CA GLN A 455 -24.86 -16.83 -34.65
C GLN A 455 -24.28 -15.87 -33.60
N HIS A 456 -25.04 -14.83 -33.21
CA HIS A 456 -24.58 -13.81 -32.27
C HIS A 456 -24.04 -14.44 -30.97
N ASP A 457 -24.80 -15.35 -30.37
CA ASP A 457 -24.46 -15.94 -29.08
C ASP A 457 -23.19 -16.80 -29.16
N GLU A 458 -23.02 -17.55 -30.26
CA GLU A 458 -21.82 -18.35 -30.51
C GLU A 458 -20.57 -17.48 -30.71
N ARG A 459 -20.69 -16.38 -31.45
CA ARG A 459 -19.56 -15.46 -31.67
C ARG A 459 -19.17 -14.73 -30.39
N LEU A 460 -20.13 -14.29 -29.59
CA LEU A 460 -19.89 -13.65 -28.30
C LEU A 460 -19.26 -14.63 -27.29
N ALA A 461 -19.75 -15.86 -27.25
CA ALA A 461 -19.17 -16.91 -26.42
C ALA A 461 -17.73 -17.22 -26.84
N ALA A 462 -17.46 -17.31 -28.15
CA ALA A 462 -16.11 -17.53 -28.68
C ALA A 462 -15.17 -16.36 -28.33
N TYR A 463 -15.67 -15.12 -28.42
CA TYR A 463 -14.90 -13.93 -28.06
C TYR A 463 -14.49 -13.97 -26.58
N TRP A 464 -15.45 -14.14 -25.66
CA TRP A 464 -15.14 -14.23 -24.23
C TRP A 464 -14.24 -15.41 -23.90
N ALA A 465 -14.48 -16.57 -24.50
CA ALA A 465 -13.64 -17.75 -24.30
C ALA A 465 -12.19 -17.48 -24.69
N GLU A 466 -11.95 -16.86 -25.85
CA GLU A 466 -10.60 -16.52 -26.33
C GLU A 466 -9.91 -15.49 -25.43
N VAL A 467 -10.61 -14.43 -25.01
CA VAL A 467 -10.06 -13.41 -24.09
C VAL A 467 -9.68 -14.01 -22.74
N LEU A 468 -10.49 -14.94 -22.22
CA LEU A 468 -10.35 -15.50 -20.88
C LEU A 468 -9.46 -16.75 -20.82
N GLY A 469 -8.68 -16.97 -21.87
CA GLY A 469 -7.62 -17.99 -21.92
C GLY A 469 -8.02 -19.33 -22.54
N GLY A 470 -9.08 -19.33 -23.35
CA GLY A 470 -9.48 -20.45 -24.21
C GLY A 470 -8.80 -20.44 -25.59
N PRO A 471 -9.13 -21.41 -26.46
CA PRO A 471 -8.60 -21.49 -27.82
C PRO A 471 -9.07 -20.30 -28.69
N PRO A 472 -8.32 -19.92 -29.75
CA PRO A 472 -8.60 -18.78 -30.59
C PRO A 472 -9.75 -19.03 -31.59
N ALA A 473 -10.93 -19.36 -31.07
CA ALA A 473 -12.10 -19.70 -31.89
C ALA A 473 -12.75 -18.45 -32.51
N TYR A 474 -12.69 -17.29 -31.85
CA TYR A 474 -13.28 -16.08 -32.41
C TYR A 474 -12.45 -15.54 -33.57
N THR A 475 -11.13 -15.44 -33.37
CA THR A 475 -10.22 -14.98 -34.42
C THR A 475 -9.99 -16.03 -35.50
N GLY A 476 -9.88 -17.31 -35.14
CA GLY A 476 -9.60 -18.40 -36.06
C GLY A 476 -10.82 -18.94 -36.81
N GLU A 477 -11.90 -19.30 -36.10
CA GLU A 477 -13.07 -19.98 -36.70
C GLU A 477 -14.12 -18.99 -37.20
N HIS A 478 -14.31 -17.87 -36.48
CA HIS A 478 -15.32 -16.87 -36.83
C HIS A 478 -14.77 -15.65 -37.60
N GLY A 479 -13.46 -15.62 -37.87
CA GLY A 479 -12.78 -14.53 -38.58
C GLY A 479 -13.00 -13.16 -37.95
N GLY A 480 -13.27 -13.11 -36.64
CA GLY A 480 -13.48 -11.87 -35.90
C GLY A 480 -12.15 -11.27 -35.45
N ASP A 481 -12.16 -9.98 -35.18
CA ASP A 481 -11.00 -9.29 -34.62
C ASP A 481 -11.45 -8.22 -33.62
N GLN A 482 -10.51 -7.72 -32.82
CA GLN A 482 -10.79 -6.75 -31.76
C GLN A 482 -11.16 -5.38 -32.34
N THR A 483 -10.56 -4.97 -33.45
CA THR A 483 -10.84 -3.70 -34.14
C THR A 483 -12.30 -3.64 -34.54
N THR A 484 -12.80 -4.66 -35.25
CA THR A 484 -14.18 -4.78 -35.71
C THR A 484 -15.14 -4.76 -34.53
N LEU A 485 -14.82 -5.45 -33.43
CA LEU A 485 -15.66 -5.42 -32.22
C LEU A 485 -15.78 -4.02 -31.64
N VAL A 486 -14.65 -3.33 -31.41
CA VAL A 486 -14.66 -1.96 -30.84
C VAL A 486 -15.36 -0.98 -31.79
N ARG A 487 -15.15 -1.12 -33.11
CA ARG A 487 -15.78 -0.27 -34.12
C ARG A 487 -17.30 -0.45 -34.19
N MET A 488 -17.84 -1.61 -33.82
CA MET A 488 -19.29 -1.80 -33.70
C MET A 488 -19.91 -0.94 -32.57
N HIS A 489 -19.15 -0.67 -31.50
CA HIS A 489 -19.59 0.12 -30.34
C HIS A 489 -19.15 1.60 -30.38
N ALA A 490 -18.17 1.95 -31.22
CA ALA A 490 -17.72 3.33 -31.38
C ALA A 490 -18.78 4.25 -32.01
N GLY A 491 -18.79 5.52 -31.58
CA GLY A 491 -19.75 6.54 -32.03
C GLY A 491 -21.15 6.45 -31.37
N GLU A 492 -21.43 5.41 -30.59
CA GLU A 492 -22.67 5.26 -29.83
C GLU A 492 -22.52 5.99 -28.48
N HIS A 493 -23.25 7.08 -28.27
CA HIS A 493 -23.22 7.85 -27.02
C HIS A 493 -24.09 7.18 -25.95
N GLU A 494 -23.55 6.18 -25.26
CA GLU A 494 -24.25 5.49 -24.18
C GLU A 494 -24.06 6.19 -22.81
N PRO A 495 -25.14 6.47 -22.06
CA PRO A 495 -25.06 6.98 -20.70
C PRO A 495 -24.32 6.03 -19.74
N ASP A 496 -23.59 6.58 -18.77
CA ASP A 496 -22.85 5.81 -17.73
C ASP A 496 -23.73 4.82 -16.95
N GLU A 497 -25.01 5.15 -16.78
CA GLU A 497 -25.99 4.29 -16.10
C GLU A 497 -26.22 2.97 -16.85
N TRP A 498 -26.13 2.97 -18.19
CA TRP A 498 -26.31 1.76 -19.00
C TRP A 498 -25.12 0.81 -18.84
N ARG A 499 -23.91 1.36 -18.65
CA ARG A 499 -22.70 0.57 -18.39
C ARG A 499 -22.82 -0.26 -17.11
N GLN A 500 -23.29 0.37 -16.03
CA GLN A 500 -23.47 -0.34 -14.76
C GLN A 500 -24.56 -1.42 -14.88
N ARG A 501 -25.69 -1.11 -15.53
CA ARG A 501 -26.77 -2.08 -15.75
C ARG A 501 -26.30 -3.28 -16.57
N PHE A 502 -25.48 -3.07 -17.58
CA PHE A 502 -24.89 -4.14 -18.38
C PHE A 502 -23.98 -5.05 -17.54
N VAL A 503 -23.12 -4.48 -16.70
CA VAL A 503 -22.27 -5.24 -15.77
C VAL A 503 -23.13 -6.05 -14.80
N ASP A 504 -24.22 -5.48 -14.28
CA ASP A 504 -25.12 -6.17 -13.35
C ASP A 504 -25.87 -7.32 -14.04
N CYS A 505 -26.33 -7.13 -15.29
CA CYS A 505 -26.87 -8.20 -16.13
C CYS A 505 -25.86 -9.33 -16.33
N PHE A 506 -24.59 -8.99 -16.63
CA PHE A 506 -23.54 -9.99 -16.82
C PHE A 506 -23.28 -10.78 -15.54
N VAL A 507 -23.14 -10.12 -14.38
CA VAL A 507 -22.89 -10.82 -13.13
C VAL A 507 -24.04 -11.75 -12.76
N ALA A 508 -25.28 -11.32 -12.96
CA ALA A 508 -26.43 -12.19 -12.73
C ALA A 508 -26.54 -13.33 -13.76
N ALA A 509 -26.10 -13.10 -15.01
CA ALA A 509 -26.04 -14.14 -16.04
C ALA A 509 -25.00 -15.23 -15.72
N LEU A 510 -23.95 -14.93 -14.97
CA LEU A 510 -23.00 -15.94 -14.49
C LEU A 510 -23.71 -16.99 -13.60
N ASP A 511 -24.70 -16.58 -12.80
CA ASP A 511 -25.51 -17.48 -11.96
C ASP A 511 -26.47 -18.30 -12.80
N ASP A 512 -27.20 -17.67 -13.72
CA ASP A 512 -28.15 -18.34 -14.61
C ASP A 512 -27.48 -19.40 -15.51
N ALA A 513 -26.21 -19.17 -15.86
CA ALA A 513 -25.42 -20.08 -16.67
C ALA A 513 -24.72 -21.18 -15.83
N GLU A 514 -24.93 -21.20 -14.52
CA GLU A 514 -24.38 -22.16 -13.57
C GLU A 514 -22.84 -22.19 -13.60
N LEU A 515 -22.21 -21.01 -13.62
CA LEU A 515 -20.74 -20.90 -13.52
C LEU A 515 -20.29 -21.03 -12.05
N PRO A 516 -19.00 -21.35 -11.79
CA PRO A 516 -18.49 -21.55 -10.43
C PRO A 516 -18.70 -20.35 -9.49
N ASP A 517 -19.15 -20.62 -8.26
CA ASP A 517 -19.36 -19.62 -7.19
C ASP A 517 -18.08 -19.21 -6.44
N ASP A 518 -16.90 -19.58 -6.95
CA ASP A 518 -15.61 -19.20 -6.37
C ASP A 518 -15.48 -17.65 -6.29
N PRO A 519 -15.29 -17.05 -5.10
CA PRO A 519 -15.22 -15.60 -4.94
C PRO A 519 -14.13 -14.91 -5.79
N ASP A 520 -12.97 -15.55 -5.96
CA ASP A 520 -11.89 -15.02 -6.78
C ASP A 520 -12.29 -15.05 -8.27
N PHE A 521 -12.99 -16.11 -8.69
CA PHE A 521 -13.45 -16.27 -10.07
C PHE A 521 -14.52 -15.22 -10.39
N ARG A 522 -15.50 -15.07 -9.50
CA ARG A 522 -16.55 -14.05 -9.62
C ARG A 522 -15.98 -12.64 -9.64
N ALA A 523 -14.98 -12.36 -8.81
CA ALA A 523 -14.29 -11.07 -8.80
C ALA A 523 -13.53 -10.83 -10.12
N ALA A 524 -12.81 -11.82 -10.63
CA ALA A 524 -12.07 -11.71 -11.89
C ALA A 524 -12.99 -11.51 -13.11
N MET A 525 -14.13 -12.23 -13.16
CA MET A 525 -15.13 -12.10 -14.23
C MET A 525 -15.85 -10.74 -14.19
N ARG A 526 -16.21 -10.24 -13.01
CA ARG A 526 -16.77 -8.88 -12.85
C ARG A 526 -15.77 -7.82 -13.30
N ALA A 527 -14.52 -7.90 -12.82
CA ALA A 527 -13.46 -6.95 -13.17
C ALA A 527 -13.16 -6.94 -14.67
N TYR A 528 -13.20 -8.11 -15.31
CA TYR A 528 -13.13 -8.21 -16.77
C TYR A 528 -14.23 -7.41 -17.44
N MET A 529 -15.49 -7.60 -17.02
CA MET A 529 -16.62 -6.94 -17.67
C MET A 529 -16.60 -5.43 -17.48
N GLU A 530 -16.28 -4.94 -16.28
CA GLU A 530 -16.09 -3.51 -16.00
C GLU A 530 -15.02 -2.88 -16.89
N TRP A 531 -13.90 -3.60 -17.08
CA TRP A 531 -12.84 -3.18 -17.99
C TRP A 531 -13.28 -3.23 -19.45
N ALA A 532 -13.94 -4.30 -19.89
CA ALA A 532 -14.33 -4.52 -21.27
C ALA A 532 -15.33 -3.47 -21.75
N VAL A 533 -16.36 -3.17 -20.95
CA VAL A 533 -17.36 -2.13 -21.26
C VAL A 533 -16.72 -0.74 -21.36
N THR A 534 -15.70 -0.47 -20.55
CA THR A 534 -14.92 0.78 -20.68
C THR A 534 -14.09 0.80 -21.97
N GLY A 535 -13.51 -0.35 -22.35
CA GLY A 535 -12.66 -0.47 -23.53
C GLY A 535 -13.39 -0.37 -24.86
N VAL A 536 -14.59 -0.97 -24.98
CA VAL A 536 -15.39 -0.90 -26.21
C VAL A 536 -15.97 0.50 -26.47
N ASN A 537 -16.17 1.29 -25.41
CA ASN A 537 -16.67 2.68 -25.49
C ASN A 537 -15.52 3.72 -25.47
N ALA A 538 -14.28 3.31 -25.79
CA ALA A 538 -13.11 4.19 -25.77
C ALA A 538 -13.13 5.27 -26.88
N TYR A 539 -13.94 5.09 -27.92
CA TYR A 539 -14.05 5.99 -29.08
C TYR A 539 -15.49 6.49 -29.25
N PRO A 540 -15.93 7.46 -28.43
CA PRO A 540 -17.33 7.89 -28.40
C PRO A 540 -17.73 8.79 -29.58
N GLU A 541 -16.77 9.41 -30.26
CA GLU A 541 -17.03 10.44 -31.29
C GLU A 541 -17.25 9.82 -32.69
N SER A 542 -16.33 8.98 -33.16
CA SER A 542 -16.42 8.36 -34.50
C SER A 542 -15.87 6.93 -34.54
N LYS A 543 -16.45 6.13 -35.44
CA LYS A 543 -15.94 4.80 -35.80
C LYS A 543 -14.59 4.85 -36.53
N ASP A 544 -14.30 5.97 -37.18
CA ASP A 544 -13.04 6.20 -37.90
C ASP A 544 -11.85 6.41 -36.96
N ASP A 545 -12.10 6.70 -35.68
CA ASP A 545 -11.06 6.88 -34.67
C ASP A 545 -10.49 5.55 -34.14
N VAL A 546 -11.12 4.42 -34.48
CA VAL A 546 -10.71 3.08 -34.04
C VAL A 546 -9.51 2.57 -34.87
N PRO A 547 -8.34 2.29 -34.25
CA PRO A 547 -7.15 1.78 -34.95
C PRO A 547 -7.42 0.47 -35.69
N GLU A 548 -6.76 0.26 -36.83
CA GLU A 548 -7.01 -0.91 -37.70
C GLU A 548 -6.48 -2.25 -37.13
N ASP A 549 -5.52 -2.22 -36.21
CA ASP A 549 -4.73 -3.39 -35.78
C ASP A 549 -4.77 -3.65 -34.25
N LEU A 550 -5.93 -3.48 -33.62
CA LEU A 550 -6.07 -3.78 -32.19
C LEU A 550 -5.80 -5.27 -31.91
N ALA A 551 -4.85 -5.52 -31.01
CA ALA A 551 -4.54 -6.86 -30.55
C ALA A 551 -5.70 -7.44 -29.72
N MET A 552 -5.98 -8.74 -29.91
CA MET A 552 -6.94 -9.46 -29.09
C MET A 552 -6.50 -9.44 -27.62
N PRO A 553 -7.34 -8.94 -26.69
CA PRO A 553 -6.96 -8.85 -25.29
C PRO A 553 -6.89 -10.24 -24.67
N ARG A 554 -6.01 -10.39 -23.68
CA ARG A 554 -5.98 -11.57 -22.80
C ARG A 554 -6.23 -11.14 -21.37
N TRP A 555 -7.15 -11.82 -20.69
CA TRP A 555 -7.53 -11.53 -19.32
C TRP A 555 -7.33 -12.75 -18.43
N GLY A 556 -6.65 -12.56 -17.31
CA GLY A 556 -6.41 -13.59 -16.31
C GLY A 556 -7.05 -13.25 -14.96
N TRP A 557 -6.80 -14.11 -13.97
CA TRP A 557 -7.30 -13.95 -12.59
C TRP A 557 -6.95 -12.61 -11.95
N ASP A 558 -5.80 -12.02 -12.32
CA ASP A 558 -5.29 -10.75 -11.78
C ASP A 558 -5.51 -9.55 -12.73
N GLY A 559 -6.28 -9.72 -13.82
CA GLY A 559 -6.58 -8.66 -14.79
C GLY A 559 -5.97 -8.85 -16.17
N LEU A 560 -5.84 -7.74 -16.92
CA LEU A 560 -5.31 -7.72 -18.29
C LEU A 560 -3.86 -8.24 -18.34
N VAL A 561 -3.63 -9.25 -19.19
CA VAL A 561 -2.33 -9.88 -19.42
C VAL A 561 -1.65 -9.17 -20.59
N SER A 562 -0.51 -8.54 -20.33
CA SER A 562 0.30 -7.94 -21.39
C SER A 562 0.86 -9.03 -22.32
N PRO A 563 0.86 -8.84 -23.66
CA PRO A 563 1.45 -9.80 -24.58
C PRO A 563 2.96 -9.96 -24.28
N PRO A 564 3.52 -11.17 -24.47
CA PRO A 564 4.96 -11.38 -24.32
C PRO A 564 5.74 -10.50 -25.30
N ALA A 565 6.91 -10.02 -24.86
CA ALA A 565 7.74 -9.07 -25.59
C ALA A 565 8.29 -9.58 -26.96
N SER A 566 8.03 -10.85 -27.31
CA SER A 566 8.47 -11.49 -28.55
C SER A 566 7.53 -11.30 -29.75
N LEU A 567 6.46 -10.50 -29.59
CA LEU A 567 5.49 -10.19 -30.65
C LEU A 567 5.28 -8.66 -30.81
N ARG A 568 6.31 -7.87 -30.50
CA ARG A 568 6.35 -6.44 -30.84
C ARG A 568 7.26 -6.19 -32.02
#